data_AF-A0A3P7VBW0-F1
#
_entry.id   AF-A0A3P7VBW0-F1
#
_cell.length_a   1.000
_cell.length_b   1.000
_cell.length_c   1.000
_cell.angle_alpha   90.00
_cell.angle_beta   90.00
_cell.angle_gamma   90.00
#
_symmetry.space_group_name_H-M   'P 1'
#
loop_
_entity.id
_entity.type
_entity.pdbx_description
1 polymer ?
#
loop_
_entity_poly.entity_id
_entity_poly.type
_entity_poly.pdbx_seq_one_letter_code
_entity_poly.pdbx_strand_id
1 'polypeptide(L)' 'MSPIEDCCILALNQEYVDDHNGTFTIAAHSEIAVIPPISGG' A
#
# COMPACT_ATOMS: atom_id res chain seq x y z
N MET A 1 -13.68 -4.51 7.56
CA MET A 1 -12.57 -4.01 6.75
C MET A 1 -11.92 -2.89 7.53
N SER A 2 -10.59 -2.81 7.49
CA SER A 2 -9.88 -1.76 8.22
C SER A 2 -9.95 -0.44 7.43
N PRO A 3 -9.98 0.73 8.08
CA PRO A 3 -9.99 2.02 7.37
C PRO A 3 -8.80 2.20 6.40
N ILE A 4 -7.70 1.49 6.63
CA ILE A 4 -6.52 1.51 5.76
C ILE A 4 -6.82 0.77 4.45
N GLU A 5 -7.47 -0.40 4.51
CA GLU A 5 -7.87 -1.15 3.31
C GLU A 5 -8.90 -0.38 2.47
N ASP A 6 -9.80 0.35 3.13
CA ASP A 6 -10.91 1.03 2.44
C ASP A 6 -10.49 2.37 1.81
N CYS A 7 -9.46 3.02 2.34
CA CYS A 7 -9.09 4.40 1.96
C CYS A 7 -7.71 4.53 1.35
N CYS A 8 -6.76 3.65 1.70
CA CYS A 8 -5.35 3.83 1.36
C CYS A 8 -4.89 2.83 0.30
N ILE A 9 -3.88 3.24 -0.47
CA ILE A 9 -3.18 2.41 -1.43
C ILE A 9 -1.89 1.93 -0.77
N LEU A 10 -1.63 0.62 -0.80
CA LEU A 10 -0.35 0.04 -0.42
C LEU A 10 0.56 -0.07 -1.64
N ALA A 11 1.80 0.39 -1.52
CA ALA A 11 2.82 0.25 -2.54
C ALA A 11 4.14 -0.29 -1.98
N LEU A 12 4.80 -1.15 -2.77
CA LEU A 12 6.13 -1.70 -2.50
C LEU A 12 7.04 -1.32 -3.66
N ASN A 13 8.17 -0.68 -3.39
CA ASN A 13 9.12 -0.23 -4.42
C ASN A 13 8.45 0.59 -5.54
N GLN A 14 7.53 1.49 -5.17
CA GLN A 14 6.74 2.32 -6.08
C GLN A 14 5.74 1.57 -6.97
N GLU A 15 5.53 0.27 -6.74
CA GLU A 15 4.52 -0.54 -7.41
C GLU A 15 3.31 -0.79 -6.51
N TYR A 16 2.11 -0.72 -7.10
CA TYR A 16 0.85 -0.96 -6.39
C TYR A 16 0.69 -2.43 -5.98
N VAL A 17 0.25 -2.68 -4.75
CA VAL A 17 -0.11 -4.00 -4.24
C VAL A 17 -1.63 -4.14 -4.28
N ASP A 18 -2.12 -4.95 -5.23
CA ASP A 18 -3.53 -5.29 -5.47
C ASP A 18 -4.10 -6.20 -4.36
N ASP A 19 -3.31 -7.20 -3.96
CA ASP A 19 -3.78 -8.25 -3.07
C ASP A 19 -3.63 -7.85 -1.60
N HIS A 20 -4.71 -7.30 -1.03
CA HIS A 20 -4.78 -6.92 0.38
C HIS A 20 -4.85 -8.10 1.36
N ASN A 21 -5.20 -9.30 0.89
CA ASN A 21 -5.26 -10.50 1.73
C ASN A 21 -4.02 -11.39 1.57
N GLY A 22 -3.17 -11.06 0.60
CA GLY A 22 -1.92 -11.73 0.33
C GLY A 22 -0.80 -11.32 1.26
N THR A 23 0.26 -12.13 1.24
CA THR A 23 1.52 -11.80 1.89
C THR A 23 2.60 -11.60 0.84
N PHE A 24 3.45 -10.59 1.01
CA PHE A 24 4.60 -10.36 0.15
C PHE A 24 5.90 -10.41 0.94
N THR A 25 6.96 -10.86 0.29
CA THR A 25 8.30 -10.91 0.87
C THR A 25 8.98 -9.56 0.68
N ILE A 26 9.44 -8.97 1.78
CA ILE A 26 10.20 -7.71 1.76
C ILE A 26 11.69 -8.04 1.69
N ALA A 27 12.39 -7.52 0.68
CA ALA A 27 13.83 -7.62 0.58
C ALA A 27 14.53 -6.48 1.35
N ALA A 28 15.82 -6.65 1.67
CA ALA A 28 16.62 -5.55 2.18
C ALA A 28 16.57 -4.36 1.21
N HIS A 29 16.47 -3.14 1.75
CA HIS A 29 16.34 -1.89 1.01
C HIS A 29 15.04 -1.70 0.21
N SER A 30 13.99 -2.48 0.49
CA SER A 30 12.68 -2.23 -0.10
C SER A 30 12.05 -0.95 0.47
N GLU A 31 11.32 -0.22 -0.37
CA GLU A 31 10.50 0.94 0.02
C GLU A 31 9.05 0.51 0.22
N ILE A 32 8.43 0.92 1.33
CA ILE A 32 7.02 0.67 1.61
C ILE A 32 6.32 2.01 1.78
N ALA A 33 5.24 2.21 1.02
CA ALA A 33 4.42 3.41 1.10
C ALA A 33 2.95 3.05 1.34
N VAL A 34 2.32 3.80 2.24
CA VAL A 34 0.87 3.81 2.43
C VAL A 34 0.38 5.17 2.00
N ILE A 35 -0.35 5.22 0.89
CA ILE A 35 -0.76 6.45 0.24
C ILE A 35 -2.24 6.68 0.60
N PRO A 36 -2.57 7.69 1.43
CA PRO A 36 -3.95 8.03 1.71
C PRO A 36 -4.65 8.54 0.44
N PRO A 37 -5.99 8.50 0.40
CA PRO A 37 -6.71 8.99 -0.77
C PRO A 37 -6.44 10.49 -0.90
N ILE A 38 -6.07 10.93 -2.10
CA ILE A 38 -5.80 12.35 -2.35
C ILE A 38 -7.16 13.05 -2.44
N SER A 39 -7.62 13.65 -1.34
CA SER A 39 -8.71 14.61 -1.39
C SER A 39 -8.17 15.87 -2.08
N GLY A 40 -8.52 16.07 -3.35
CA GLY A 40 -8.17 17.29 -4.08
C GLY A 40 -8.60 18.53 -3.29
N GLY A 41 -7.68 19.48 -3.12
CA GLY A 41 -7.92 20.77 -2.49
C GLY A 41 -8.66 21.74 -3.40
#